data_AF-W4HD86-F1
#
_entry.id   AF-W4HD86-F1
#
_cell.length_a   1.000
_cell.length_b   1.000
_cell.length_c   1.000
_cell.angle_alpha   90.00
_cell.angle_beta   90.00
_cell.angle_gamma   90.00
#
_symmetry.space_group_name_H-M   'P 1'
#
loop_
_entity.id
_entity.type
_entity.pdbx_description
1 polymer ?
#
loop_
_entity_poly.entity_id
_entity_poly.type
_entity_poly.pdbx_seq_one_letter_code
_entity_poly.pdbx_strand_id
1 'polypeptide(L)'
;MAVRAPSRGGDEERAFDAELILFVPEEERVAVMVEACSKHSRSFVAHVYRPFLSYALQHPHATSLPALLRRFLEEVDLAKRVSMIRIGWEELEKVLAANHDNNTVCVVALESFLATCPMQVESMVDFIERTMTCDLSKDVRKQVMQSVYRCNLSDDAKRWYFVQAMQLESTSHLREFALGYLQKMDLSHDAALHAIVNQLRDKSKRMHTMALSFP
;
A
#
# COMPACT_ATOMS: atom_id res chain seq x y z
N MET A 1 24.64 -32.50 38.58
CA MET A 1 23.88 -32.68 37.33
C MET A 1 22.79 -31.63 37.31
N ALA A 2 22.91 -30.59 36.48
CA ALA A 2 21.89 -29.56 36.34
C ALA A 2 20.81 -30.05 35.36
N VAL A 3 19.59 -30.24 35.85
CA VAL A 3 18.41 -30.53 35.03
C VAL A 3 18.08 -29.26 34.25
N ARG A 4 18.30 -29.29 32.92
CA ARG A 4 17.81 -28.24 32.02
C ARG A 4 16.29 -28.27 32.01
N ALA A 5 15.67 -27.15 32.34
CA ALA A 5 14.25 -26.93 32.12
C ALA A 5 13.92 -27.07 30.61
N PRO A 6 12.78 -27.67 30.24
CA PRO A 6 12.39 -27.76 28.84
C PRO A 6 12.09 -26.36 28.29
N SER A 7 12.66 -26.08 27.11
CA SER A 7 12.42 -24.87 26.32
C SER A 7 10.93 -24.72 26.00
N ARG A 8 10.28 -23.71 26.60
CA ARG A 8 8.88 -23.31 26.33
C ARG A 8 8.69 -22.64 24.96
N GLY A 9 9.11 -23.27 23.86
CA GLY A 9 9.03 -22.63 22.55
C GLY A 9 8.93 -23.56 21.34
N GLY A 10 8.58 -24.83 21.51
CA GLY A 10 8.67 -25.81 20.41
C GLY A 10 7.42 -26.63 20.09
N ASP A 11 6.37 -26.61 20.92
CA ASP A 11 5.27 -27.58 20.81
C ASP A 11 3.88 -26.97 20.51
N GLU A 12 3.68 -25.65 20.55
CA GLU A 12 2.40 -25.01 20.16
C GLU A 12 2.30 -24.63 18.68
N GLU A 13 3.41 -24.72 17.91
CA GLU A 13 3.44 -24.48 16.46
C GLU A 13 3.06 -25.72 15.63
N ARG A 14 2.79 -26.85 16.26
CA ARG A 14 2.35 -28.06 15.57
C ARG A 14 0.85 -27.98 15.29
N ALA A 15 0.54 -27.91 13.99
CA ALA A 15 -0.80 -27.94 13.37
C ALA A 15 -1.48 -26.59 13.10
N PHE A 16 -0.74 -25.54 12.74
CA PHE A 16 -1.34 -24.51 11.88
C PHE A 16 -1.43 -25.04 10.44
N ASP A 17 -2.56 -25.63 10.10
CA ASP A 17 -2.84 -26.09 8.74
C ASP A 17 -3.39 -24.94 7.91
N ALA A 18 -2.47 -24.22 7.26
CA ALA A 18 -2.77 -23.08 6.40
C ALA A 18 -3.71 -23.46 5.24
N GLU A 19 -3.71 -24.72 4.81
CA GLU A 19 -4.56 -25.20 3.70
C GLU A 19 -6.04 -25.17 4.10
N LEU A 20 -6.36 -25.38 5.38
CA LEU A 20 -7.76 -25.35 5.85
C LEU A 20 -8.46 -24.02 5.59
N ILE A 21 -7.73 -22.89 5.59
CA ILE A 21 -8.32 -21.56 5.33
C ILE A 21 -8.90 -21.48 3.91
N LEU A 22 -8.31 -22.20 2.95
CA LEU A 22 -8.81 -22.24 1.56
C LEU A 22 -10.08 -23.09 1.42
N PHE A 23 -10.28 -24.06 2.31
CA PHE A 23 -11.45 -24.96 2.32
C PHE A 23 -12.63 -24.43 3.15
N VAL A 24 -12.43 -23.36 3.93
CA VAL A 24 -13.51 -22.66 4.65
C VAL A 24 -14.42 -21.91 3.65
N PRO A 25 -15.75 -21.91 3.86
CA PRO A 25 -16.69 -21.09 3.09
C PRO A 25 -16.26 -19.63 3.02
N GLU A 26 -16.53 -18.96 1.90
CA GLU A 26 -16.04 -17.60 1.67
C GLU A 26 -16.58 -16.60 2.71
N GLU A 27 -17.78 -16.84 3.22
CA GLU A 27 -18.45 -16.04 4.24
C GLU A 27 -17.74 -16.09 5.59
N GLU A 28 -17.13 -17.23 5.93
CA GLU A 28 -16.48 -17.49 7.22
C GLU A 28 -14.97 -17.27 7.18
N ARG A 29 -14.38 -17.21 5.98
CA ARG A 29 -12.93 -17.19 5.77
C ARG A 29 -12.24 -16.04 6.50
N VAL A 30 -12.84 -14.84 6.51
CA VAL A 30 -12.28 -13.68 7.21
C VAL A 30 -12.21 -13.93 8.72
N ALA A 31 -13.30 -14.42 9.32
CA ALA A 31 -13.34 -14.69 10.76
C ALA A 31 -12.29 -15.74 11.17
N VAL A 32 -12.13 -16.80 10.38
CA VAL A 32 -11.09 -17.82 10.61
C VAL A 32 -9.69 -17.23 10.48
N MET A 33 -9.45 -16.38 9.48
CA MET A 33 -8.16 -15.69 9.31
C MET A 33 -7.85 -14.76 10.49
N VAL A 34 -8.82 -14.01 11.00
CA VAL A 34 -8.67 -13.14 12.17
C VAL A 34 -8.35 -13.95 13.42
N GLU A 35 -9.08 -15.05 13.66
CA GLU A 35 -8.85 -15.95 14.78
C GLU A 35 -7.45 -16.58 14.72
N ALA A 36 -7.07 -17.10 13.55
CA ALA A 36 -5.75 -17.68 13.31
C ALA A 36 -4.62 -16.66 13.50
N CYS A 37 -4.79 -15.44 13.00
CA CYS A 37 -3.85 -14.35 13.20
C CYS A 37 -3.70 -13.98 14.70
N SER A 38 -4.79 -14.08 15.47
CA SER A 38 -4.77 -13.83 16.91
C SER A 38 -4.04 -14.93 17.69
N LYS A 39 -4.32 -16.19 17.38
CA LYS A 39 -3.78 -17.36 18.11
C LYS A 39 -2.36 -17.75 17.67
N HIS A 40 -2.07 -17.65 16.37
CA HIS A 40 -0.84 -18.17 15.75
C HIS A 40 -0.19 -17.12 14.84
N SER A 41 -0.01 -15.89 15.34
CA SER A 41 0.37 -14.73 14.50
C SER A 41 1.60 -14.95 13.61
N ARG A 42 2.68 -15.55 14.14
CA ARG A 42 3.92 -15.80 13.37
C ARG A 42 3.69 -16.80 12.23
N SER A 43 3.08 -17.95 12.56
CA SER A 43 2.80 -19.01 11.59
C SER A 43 1.77 -18.56 10.56
N PHE A 44 0.73 -17.81 10.97
CA PHE A 44 -0.24 -17.21 10.07
C PHE A 44 0.42 -16.26 9.07
N VAL A 45 1.32 -15.39 9.54
CA VAL A 45 2.05 -14.48 8.65
C VAL A 45 2.90 -15.25 7.64
N ALA A 46 3.65 -16.25 8.11
CA ALA A 46 4.58 -17.02 7.28
C ALA A 46 3.88 -17.90 6.24
N HIS A 47 2.77 -18.55 6.62
CA HIS A 47 2.15 -19.61 5.83
C HIS A 47 0.86 -19.19 5.12
N VAL A 48 0.23 -18.08 5.50
CA VAL A 48 -1.02 -17.62 4.89
C VAL A 48 -0.88 -16.21 4.34
N TYR A 49 -0.62 -15.22 5.20
CA TYR A 49 -0.67 -13.83 4.77
C TYR A 49 0.38 -13.50 3.70
N ARG A 50 1.66 -13.81 3.93
CA ARG A 50 2.73 -13.55 2.95
C ARG A 50 2.50 -14.30 1.63
N PRO A 51 2.21 -15.62 1.62
CA PRO A 51 1.91 -16.33 0.38
C PRO A 51 0.70 -15.76 -0.39
N PHE A 52 -0.41 -15.50 0.30
CA PHE A 52 -1.62 -14.98 -0.35
C PHE A 52 -1.37 -13.59 -0.93
N LEU A 53 -0.68 -12.72 -0.19
CA LEU A 53 -0.35 -11.39 -0.66
C LEU A 53 0.62 -11.44 -1.85
N SER A 54 1.69 -12.24 -1.77
CA SER A 54 2.65 -12.40 -2.87
C SER A 54 1.95 -12.86 -4.16
N TYR A 55 1.03 -13.83 -4.04
CA TYR A 55 0.23 -14.30 -5.16
C TYR A 55 -0.71 -13.21 -5.69
N ALA A 56 -1.40 -12.47 -4.82
CA ALA A 56 -2.27 -11.37 -5.20
C ALA A 56 -1.51 -10.22 -5.92
N LEU A 57 -0.27 -9.94 -5.53
CA LEU A 57 0.57 -8.93 -6.18
C LEU A 57 1.04 -9.37 -7.57
N GLN A 58 1.24 -10.66 -7.79
CA GLN A 58 1.67 -11.21 -9.08
C GLN A 58 0.50 -11.48 -10.04
N HIS A 59 -0.70 -11.76 -9.50
CA HIS A 59 -1.88 -12.19 -10.28
C HIS A 59 -3.21 -11.52 -9.83
N PRO A 60 -3.31 -10.18 -9.83
CA PRO A 60 -4.46 -9.50 -9.22
C PRO A 60 -5.80 -9.71 -9.92
N HIS A 61 -5.81 -9.91 -11.25
CA HIS A 61 -7.07 -10.13 -12.00
C HIS A 61 -7.53 -11.59 -12.01
N ALA A 62 -6.71 -12.51 -11.50
CA ALA A 62 -7.02 -13.94 -11.53
C ALA A 62 -7.70 -14.42 -10.24
N THR A 63 -7.96 -13.54 -9.26
CA THR A 63 -8.33 -13.97 -7.90
C THR A 63 -9.24 -12.97 -7.18
N SER A 64 -9.97 -13.46 -6.16
CA SER A 64 -10.68 -12.63 -5.17
C SER A 64 -9.81 -12.24 -3.96
N LEU A 65 -8.52 -12.59 -3.98
CA LEU A 65 -7.62 -12.44 -2.83
C LEU A 65 -7.40 -10.99 -2.38
N PRO A 66 -7.25 -9.99 -3.27
CA PRO A 66 -7.12 -8.59 -2.82
C PRO A 66 -8.29 -8.15 -1.93
N ALA A 67 -9.52 -8.51 -2.31
CA ALA A 67 -10.71 -8.17 -1.55
C ALA A 67 -10.79 -8.93 -0.22
N LEU A 68 -10.46 -10.23 -0.22
CA LEU A 68 -10.39 -11.04 0.99
C LEU A 68 -9.37 -10.51 1.99
N LEU A 69 -8.14 -10.25 1.53
CA LEU A 69 -7.06 -9.73 2.35
C LEU A 69 -7.38 -8.33 2.89
N ARG A 70 -8.04 -7.48 2.09
CA ARG A 70 -8.52 -6.17 2.56
C ARG A 70 -9.50 -6.30 3.72
N ARG A 71 -10.55 -7.12 3.56
CA ARG A 71 -11.55 -7.35 4.62
C ARG A 71 -10.90 -7.88 5.90
N PHE A 72 -9.99 -8.84 5.76
CA PHE A 72 -9.20 -9.35 6.88
C PHE A 72 -8.37 -8.24 7.56
N LEU A 73 -7.66 -7.40 6.80
CA LEU A 73 -6.88 -6.30 7.36
C LEU A 73 -7.76 -5.24 8.05
N GLU A 74 -8.99 -5.03 7.57
CA GLU A 74 -9.98 -4.13 8.18
C GLU A 74 -10.53 -4.65 9.52
N GLU A 75 -10.50 -5.96 9.76
CA GLU A 75 -10.99 -6.60 11.00
C GLU A 75 -9.91 -6.84 12.06
N VAL A 76 -8.62 -6.84 11.70
CA VAL A 76 -7.53 -6.89 12.69
C VAL A 76 -7.30 -5.55 13.38
N ASP A 77 -6.77 -5.59 14.60
CA ASP A 77 -6.41 -4.41 15.37
C ASP A 77 -5.38 -3.52 14.64
N LEU A 78 -5.40 -2.22 14.96
CA LEU A 78 -4.61 -1.21 14.24
C LEU A 78 -3.11 -1.51 14.25
N ALA A 79 -2.55 -1.94 15.39
CA ALA A 79 -1.12 -2.20 15.51
C ALA A 79 -0.70 -3.39 14.62
N LYS A 80 -1.49 -4.47 14.60
CA LYS A 80 -1.27 -5.59 13.68
C LYS A 80 -1.44 -5.15 12.23
N ARG A 81 -2.50 -4.39 11.91
CA ARG A 81 -2.73 -3.88 10.55
C ARG A 81 -1.51 -3.13 10.01
N VAL A 82 -0.97 -2.18 10.78
CA VAL A 82 0.22 -1.41 10.40
C VAL A 82 1.42 -2.34 10.16
N SER A 83 1.66 -3.30 11.06
CA SER A 83 2.73 -4.29 10.92
C SER A 83 2.57 -5.15 9.65
N MET A 84 1.33 -5.55 9.33
CA MET A 84 1.02 -6.37 8.16
C MET A 84 1.11 -5.59 6.85
N ILE A 85 0.74 -4.30 6.84
CA ILE A 85 0.98 -3.42 5.68
C ILE A 85 2.48 -3.27 5.43
N ARG A 86 3.29 -3.11 6.49
CA ARG A 86 4.76 -3.08 6.35
C ARG A 86 5.33 -4.37 5.75
N ILE A 87 4.82 -5.53 6.17
CA ILE A 87 5.19 -6.81 5.53
C ILE A 87 4.77 -6.82 4.06
N GLY A 88 3.61 -6.26 3.75
CA GLY A 88 3.17 -6.16 2.36
C GLY A 88 4.08 -5.30 1.50
N TRP A 89 4.66 -4.25 2.08
CA TRP A 89 5.70 -3.49 1.41
C TRP A 89 6.93 -4.32 1.06
N GLU A 90 7.42 -5.11 2.01
CA GLU A 90 8.57 -6.01 1.77
C GLU A 90 8.28 -6.96 0.60
N GLU A 91 7.04 -7.48 0.48
CA GLU A 91 6.66 -8.35 -0.64
C GLU A 91 6.52 -7.59 -1.96
N LEU A 92 5.95 -6.38 -1.93
CA LEU A 92 5.83 -5.54 -3.12
C LEU A 92 7.20 -5.10 -3.64
N GLU A 93 8.14 -4.72 -2.77
CA GLU A 93 9.51 -4.36 -3.16
C GLU A 93 10.22 -5.50 -3.90
N LYS A 94 10.01 -6.75 -3.48
CA LYS A 94 10.55 -7.92 -4.21
C LYS A 94 9.96 -8.02 -5.61
N VAL A 95 8.65 -7.81 -5.76
CA VAL A 95 7.98 -7.85 -7.07
C VAL A 95 8.49 -6.72 -7.96
N LEU A 96 8.60 -5.51 -7.43
CA LEU A 96 9.11 -4.34 -8.17
C LEU A 96 10.57 -4.53 -8.60
N ALA A 97 11.44 -5.02 -7.70
CA ALA A 97 12.84 -5.28 -8.02
C ALA A 97 13.00 -6.36 -9.10
N ALA A 98 12.22 -7.44 -9.01
CA ALA A 98 12.24 -8.53 -9.99
C ALA A 98 11.71 -8.10 -11.37
N ASN A 99 10.90 -7.04 -11.45
CA ASN A 99 10.22 -6.59 -12.66
C ASN A 99 10.56 -5.14 -13.03
N HIS A 100 11.72 -4.62 -12.63
CA HIS A 100 12.08 -3.20 -12.79
C HIS A 100 11.97 -2.69 -14.24
N ASP A 101 12.23 -3.55 -15.24
CA ASP A 101 12.10 -3.22 -16.66
C ASP A 101 10.68 -3.41 -17.23
N ASN A 102 9.76 -4.02 -16.46
CA ASN A 102 8.40 -4.31 -16.87
C ASN A 102 7.41 -3.37 -16.18
N ASN A 103 7.23 -2.19 -16.78
CA ASN A 103 6.31 -1.16 -16.27
C ASN A 103 4.89 -1.68 -16.01
N THR A 104 4.37 -2.57 -16.87
CA THR A 104 3.01 -3.10 -16.72
C THR A 104 2.88 -3.94 -15.45
N VAL A 105 3.83 -4.85 -15.20
CA VAL A 105 3.81 -5.68 -13.98
C VAL A 105 3.98 -4.83 -12.73
N CYS A 106 4.87 -3.83 -12.76
CA CYS A 106 5.07 -2.92 -11.64
C CYS A 106 3.79 -2.13 -11.28
N VAL A 107 3.10 -1.59 -12.29
CA VAL A 107 1.84 -0.86 -12.07
C VAL A 107 0.76 -1.80 -11.52
N VAL A 108 0.59 -2.97 -12.13
CA VAL A 108 -0.41 -3.95 -11.71
C VAL A 108 -0.18 -4.42 -10.26
N ALA A 109 1.07 -4.63 -9.86
CA ALA A 109 1.43 -4.97 -8.48
C ALA A 109 1.11 -3.83 -7.49
N LEU A 110 1.43 -2.58 -7.85
CA LEU A 110 1.11 -1.39 -7.04
C LEU A 110 -0.40 -1.18 -6.90
N GLU A 111 -1.16 -1.39 -7.98
CA GLU A 111 -2.63 -1.34 -7.95
C GLU A 111 -3.22 -2.43 -7.06
N SER A 112 -2.72 -3.66 -7.16
CA SER A 112 -3.11 -4.78 -6.28
C SER A 112 -2.83 -4.46 -4.81
N PHE A 113 -1.68 -3.85 -4.52
CA PHE A 113 -1.33 -3.45 -3.16
C PHE A 113 -2.31 -2.41 -2.61
N LEU A 114 -2.63 -1.36 -3.39
CA LEU A 114 -3.63 -0.35 -3.02
C LEU A 114 -5.05 -0.94 -2.87
N ALA A 115 -5.39 -1.96 -3.66
CA ALA A 115 -6.66 -2.66 -3.53
C ALA A 115 -6.72 -3.53 -2.27
N THR A 116 -5.59 -4.09 -1.85
CA THR A 116 -5.47 -5.02 -0.73
C THR A 116 -5.31 -4.32 0.62
N CYS A 117 -4.46 -3.29 0.70
CA CYS A 117 -4.09 -2.67 1.95
C CYS A 117 -4.99 -1.47 2.25
N PRO A 118 -5.78 -1.48 3.35
CA PRO A 118 -6.56 -0.32 3.77
C PRO A 118 -5.63 0.76 4.34
N MET A 119 -5.22 1.71 3.50
CA MET A 119 -4.23 2.73 3.86
C MET A 119 -4.83 3.81 4.76
N GLN A 120 -4.29 3.94 5.98
CA GLN A 120 -4.49 5.12 6.82
C GLN A 120 -3.40 6.16 6.56
N VAL A 121 -3.52 7.36 7.12
CA VAL A 121 -2.57 8.46 6.90
C VAL A 121 -1.11 8.02 7.14
N GLU A 122 -0.82 7.34 8.25
CA GLU A 122 0.53 6.84 8.56
C GLU A 122 1.03 5.84 7.53
N SER A 123 0.20 4.89 7.11
CA SER A 123 0.55 3.91 6.07
C SER A 123 0.70 4.54 4.68
N MET A 124 0.02 5.66 4.44
CA MET A 124 0.21 6.45 3.23
C MET A 124 1.58 7.14 3.22
N VAL A 125 2.15 7.49 4.38
CA VAL A 125 3.49 8.13 4.46
C VAL A 125 4.51 7.20 3.87
N ASP A 126 4.55 5.98 4.40
CA ASP A 126 5.45 4.93 3.93
C ASP A 126 5.21 4.63 2.45
N PHE A 127 3.94 4.65 1.98
CA PHE A 127 3.62 4.45 0.57
C PHE A 127 4.18 5.54 -0.33
N ILE A 128 4.05 6.80 0.05
CA ILE A 128 4.55 7.91 -0.76
C ILE A 128 6.06 7.89 -0.77
N GLU A 129 6.69 7.81 0.40
CA GLU A 129 8.15 7.81 0.50
C GLU A 129 8.72 6.71 -0.37
N ARG A 130 8.20 5.48 -0.27
CA ARG A 130 8.68 4.36 -1.08
C ARG A 130 8.35 4.52 -2.56
N THR A 131 7.13 4.87 -2.95
CA THR A 131 6.79 5.00 -4.38
C THR A 131 7.48 6.16 -5.09
N MET A 132 7.86 7.23 -4.36
CA MET A 132 8.57 8.38 -4.92
C MET A 132 10.10 8.20 -4.90
N THR A 133 10.64 7.42 -3.95
CA THR A 133 12.08 7.17 -3.81
C THR A 133 12.56 5.89 -4.51
N CYS A 134 11.68 4.91 -4.73
CA CYS A 134 12.00 3.73 -5.53
C CYS A 134 12.37 4.13 -6.96
N ASP A 135 13.27 3.36 -7.58
CA ASP A 135 13.71 3.55 -8.96
C ASP A 135 12.64 3.07 -9.97
N LEU A 136 11.49 3.73 -9.91
CA LEU A 136 10.36 3.52 -10.83
C LEU A 136 10.48 4.49 -12.00
N SER A 137 10.24 4.00 -13.21
CA SER A 137 10.18 4.83 -14.40
C SER A 137 9.10 5.93 -14.27
N LYS A 138 9.28 7.04 -15.00
CA LYS A 138 8.32 8.15 -14.99
C LYS A 138 6.91 7.72 -15.37
N ASP A 139 6.78 6.77 -16.28
CA ASP A 139 5.48 6.24 -16.72
C ASP A 139 4.81 5.43 -15.62
N VAL A 140 5.57 4.60 -14.88
CA VAL A 140 5.05 3.86 -13.71
C VAL A 140 4.58 4.85 -12.64
N ARG A 141 5.42 5.82 -12.25
CA ARG A 141 5.03 6.84 -11.24
C ARG A 141 3.75 7.58 -11.64
N LYS A 142 3.63 7.97 -12.92
CA LYS A 142 2.43 8.62 -13.45
C LYS A 142 1.19 7.71 -13.34
N GLN A 143 1.32 6.43 -13.70
CA GLN A 143 0.22 5.47 -13.58
C GLN A 143 -0.15 5.24 -12.11
N VAL A 144 0.81 5.13 -11.20
CA VAL A 144 0.55 5.01 -9.76
C VAL A 144 -0.22 6.21 -9.23
N MET A 145 0.16 7.44 -9.61
CA MET A 145 -0.60 8.66 -9.25
C MET A 145 -2.06 8.58 -9.74
N GLN A 146 -2.28 8.06 -10.95
CA GLN A 146 -3.62 7.84 -11.49
C GLN A 146 -4.41 6.77 -10.73
N SER A 147 -3.75 5.68 -10.34
CA SER A 147 -4.36 4.61 -9.55
C SER A 147 -4.73 5.11 -8.15
N VAL A 148 -3.87 5.90 -7.49
CA VAL A 148 -4.18 6.55 -6.21
C VAL A 148 -5.40 7.47 -6.32
N TYR A 149 -5.50 8.26 -7.39
CA TYR A 149 -6.69 9.11 -7.61
C TYR A 149 -7.98 8.28 -7.69
N ARG A 150 -7.94 7.15 -8.41
CA ARG A 150 -9.09 6.29 -8.70
C ARG A 150 -9.46 5.31 -7.58
N CYS A 151 -8.51 4.92 -6.74
CA CYS A 151 -8.73 3.89 -5.74
C CYS A 151 -9.72 4.36 -4.66
N ASN A 152 -10.29 3.40 -3.93
CA ASN A 152 -11.21 3.69 -2.82
C ASN A 152 -10.44 3.98 -1.53
N LEU A 153 -9.65 5.06 -1.56
CA LEU A 153 -9.04 5.70 -0.39
C LEU A 153 -9.85 6.94 -0.01
N SER A 154 -9.75 7.37 1.25
CA SER A 154 -10.37 8.63 1.68
C SER A 154 -9.78 9.82 0.91
N ASP A 155 -10.59 10.86 0.74
CA ASP A 155 -10.13 12.07 0.06
C ASP A 155 -8.92 12.69 0.78
N ASP A 156 -8.86 12.62 2.10
CA ASP A 156 -7.72 13.10 2.89
C ASP A 156 -6.44 12.31 2.61
N ALA A 157 -6.51 10.97 2.50
CA ALA A 157 -5.37 10.14 2.15
C ALA A 157 -4.84 10.46 0.74
N LYS A 158 -5.75 10.62 -0.24
CA LYS A 158 -5.40 11.01 -1.61
C LYS A 158 -4.81 12.41 -1.69
N ARG A 159 -5.40 13.38 -0.99
CA ARG A 159 -4.89 14.76 -0.89
C ARG A 159 -3.46 14.76 -0.37
N TRP A 160 -3.27 14.07 0.75
CA TRP A 160 -1.97 13.99 1.39
C TRP A 160 -0.93 13.35 0.47
N TYR A 161 -1.31 12.29 -0.27
CA TYR A 161 -0.49 11.71 -1.33
C TYR A 161 -0.03 12.73 -2.38
N PHE A 162 -0.97 13.47 -2.99
CA PHE A 162 -0.61 14.41 -4.06
C PHE A 162 0.16 15.64 -3.56
N VAL A 163 -0.11 16.10 -2.33
CA VAL A 163 0.67 17.17 -1.69
C VAL A 163 2.13 16.75 -1.51
N GLN A 164 2.36 15.54 -1.00
CA GLN A 164 3.73 15.03 -0.83
C GLN A 164 4.39 14.71 -2.17
N ALA A 165 3.64 14.18 -3.14
CA ALA A 165 4.15 13.97 -4.50
C ALA A 165 4.65 15.28 -5.12
N MET A 166 3.95 16.40 -4.91
CA MET A 166 4.46 17.70 -5.37
C MET A 166 5.77 18.11 -4.69
N GLN A 167 5.96 17.76 -3.42
CA GLN A 167 7.14 18.18 -2.65
C GLN A 167 8.36 17.30 -2.91
N LEU A 168 8.17 15.99 -2.98
CA LEU A 168 9.24 15.00 -3.09
C LEU A 168 9.67 14.74 -4.53
N GLU A 169 8.75 14.91 -5.50
CA GLU A 169 9.03 14.48 -6.85
C GLU A 169 9.91 15.47 -7.60
N SER A 170 11.05 15.00 -8.08
CA SER A 170 12.09 15.85 -8.69
C SER A 170 11.71 16.35 -10.09
N THR A 171 10.85 15.60 -10.80
CA THR A 171 10.45 15.91 -12.18
C THR A 171 9.25 16.86 -12.21
N SER A 172 9.42 18.05 -12.79
CA SER A 172 8.36 19.07 -12.89
C SER A 172 7.07 18.54 -13.54
N HIS A 173 7.16 17.73 -14.59
CA HIS A 173 5.99 17.14 -15.25
C HIS A 173 5.15 16.24 -14.32
N LEU A 174 5.79 15.49 -13.41
CA LEU A 174 5.05 14.65 -12.45
C LEU A 174 4.44 15.52 -11.33
N ARG A 175 5.11 16.61 -10.93
CA ARG A 175 4.51 17.63 -10.05
C ARG A 175 3.29 18.29 -10.70
N GLU A 176 3.34 18.60 -12.00
CA GLU A 176 2.20 19.13 -12.78
C GLU A 176 1.03 18.14 -12.74
N PHE A 177 1.32 16.85 -12.88
CA PHE A 177 0.32 15.79 -12.85
C PHE A 177 -0.36 15.66 -11.47
N ALA A 178 0.43 15.70 -10.39
CA ALA A 178 -0.08 15.68 -9.02
C ALA A 178 -0.96 16.92 -8.71
N LEU A 179 -0.51 18.11 -9.12
CA LEU A 179 -1.28 19.36 -8.96
C LEU A 179 -2.63 19.28 -9.72
N GLY A 180 -2.62 18.72 -10.93
CA GLY A 180 -3.83 18.51 -11.72
C GLY A 180 -4.86 17.58 -11.05
N TYR A 181 -4.42 16.62 -10.23
CA TYR A 181 -5.35 15.81 -9.43
C TYR A 181 -5.86 16.56 -8.20
N LEU A 182 -5.02 17.34 -7.52
CA LEU A 182 -5.46 18.18 -6.39
C LEU A 182 -6.54 19.17 -6.82
N GLN A 183 -6.38 19.82 -7.99
CA GLN A 183 -7.38 20.74 -8.53
C GLN A 183 -8.74 20.07 -8.77
N LYS A 184 -8.75 18.79 -9.13
CA LYS A 184 -9.99 18.02 -9.37
C LYS A 184 -10.67 17.57 -8.08
N MET A 185 -10.00 17.63 -6.94
CA MET A 185 -10.50 17.16 -5.65
C MET A 185 -11.26 18.23 -4.84
N ASP A 186 -11.51 19.41 -5.43
CA ASP A 186 -12.25 20.56 -4.88
C ASP A 186 -11.86 20.90 -3.42
N LEU A 187 -10.72 21.57 -3.26
CA LEU A 187 -10.01 21.68 -1.98
C LEU A 187 -10.15 23.05 -1.34
N SER A 188 -10.69 23.09 -0.12
CA SER A 188 -10.70 24.24 0.79
C SER A 188 -9.72 24.06 1.96
N HIS A 189 -8.51 23.53 1.72
CA HIS A 189 -7.60 23.07 2.79
C HIS A 189 -6.21 23.72 2.75
N ASP A 190 -5.75 24.24 3.90
CA ASP A 190 -4.52 25.05 4.03
C ASP A 190 -3.23 24.34 3.63
N ALA A 191 -3.13 23.02 3.86
CA ALA A 191 -1.94 22.24 3.51
C ALA A 191 -1.68 22.18 2.00
N ALA A 192 -2.75 22.14 1.19
CA ALA A 192 -2.65 22.19 -0.26
C ALA A 192 -2.14 23.56 -0.72
N LEU A 193 -2.63 24.65 -0.12
CA LEU A 193 -2.19 26.02 -0.40
C LEU A 193 -0.70 26.21 -0.10
N HIS A 194 -0.21 25.73 1.05
CA HIS A 194 1.22 25.78 1.36
C HIS A 194 2.09 24.99 0.37
N ALA A 195 1.64 23.81 -0.05
CA ALA A 195 2.35 23.02 -1.06
C ALA A 195 2.39 23.74 -2.42
N ILE A 196 1.28 24.37 -2.82
CA ILE A 196 1.16 25.17 -4.05
C ILE A 196 2.11 26.37 -4.00
N VAL A 197 2.16 27.09 -2.86
CA VAL A 197 3.08 28.23 -2.66
C VAL A 197 4.54 27.80 -2.82
N ASN A 198 4.91 26.62 -2.33
CA ASN A 198 6.25 26.07 -2.53
C ASN A 198 6.54 25.78 -4.01
N GLN A 199 5.53 25.38 -4.80
CA GLN A 199 5.68 25.18 -6.24
C GLN A 199 5.77 26.48 -7.06
N LEU A 200 5.27 27.61 -6.54
CA LEU A 200 5.51 28.93 -7.15
C LEU A 200 6.99 29.35 -7.11
N ARG A 201 7.86 28.56 -6.48
CA ARG A 201 9.32 28.72 -6.51
C ARG A 201 10.01 27.82 -7.55
N ASP A 202 9.25 26.97 -8.25
CA ASP A 202 9.74 26.15 -9.36
C ASP A 202 10.25 27.05 -10.51
N LYS A 203 10.93 26.52 -11.51
CA LYS A 203 11.28 27.25 -12.76
C LYS A 203 10.29 26.98 -13.89
N SER A 204 9.42 25.97 -13.76
CA SER A 204 8.41 25.65 -14.78
C SER A 204 7.33 26.72 -14.86
N LYS A 205 7.30 27.50 -15.94
CA LYS A 205 6.25 28.51 -16.19
C LYS A 205 4.84 27.91 -16.13
N ARG A 206 4.68 26.67 -16.61
CA ARG A 206 3.40 25.95 -16.61
C ARG A 206 2.95 25.58 -15.20
N MET A 207 3.86 25.12 -14.34
CA MET A 207 3.57 24.89 -12.92
C MET A 207 3.07 26.17 -12.24
N HIS A 208 3.70 27.32 -12.51
CA HIS A 208 3.24 28.59 -11.95
C HIS A 208 1.84 28.95 -12.44
N THR A 209 1.57 28.85 -13.74
CA THR A 209 0.25 29.14 -14.29
C THR A 209 -0.81 28.25 -13.64
N MET A 210 -0.55 26.94 -13.48
CA MET A 210 -1.47 26.02 -12.84
C MET A 210 -1.68 26.36 -11.36
N ALA A 211 -0.60 26.63 -10.61
CA ALA A 211 -0.65 27.02 -9.21
C ALA A 211 -1.44 28.32 -8.98
N LEU A 212 -1.28 29.32 -9.86
CA LEU A 212 -2.02 30.59 -9.80
C LEU A 212 -3.50 30.45 -10.21
N SER A 213 -3.83 29.40 -10.98
CA SER A 213 -5.21 29.07 -11.36
C SER A 213 -5.92 28.17 -10.34
N PHE A 214 -5.26 27.83 -9.23
CA PHE A 214 -5.87 27.06 -8.16
C PHE A 214 -6.89 27.95 -7.42
N PRO A 215 -8.15 27.52 -7.29
CA PRO A 215 -9.20 28.32 -6.67
C PRO A 215 -9.00 28.54 -5.16
#